data_AF-A0A832PCR7-F1
#
_entry.id   AF-A0A832PCR7-F1
#
_cell.length_a   1.000
_cell.length_b   1.000
_cell.length_c   1.000
_cell.angle_alpha   90.00
_cell.angle_beta   90.00
_cell.angle_gamma   90.00
#
_symmetry.space_group_name_H-M   'P 1'
#
loop_
_entity.id
_entity.type
_entity.pdbx_description
1 polymer ?
#
loop_
_entity_poly.entity_id
_entity_poly.type
_entity_poly.pdbx_seq_one_letter_code
_entity_poly.pdbx_strand_id
1 'polypeptide(L)'
;MAETQVVDLTKVRKEPLITHPDYLIENLQEGQIIPAIYGLLTGTIMTPIKDITEGIEADGRAQKFEGPGMITTKENKLVVQPPANFIWAYKTPYTYAVKTKDGIAIIENNKTIKTLKPDQINNISEYVNATKIKEWYKEAKIGDKIPIDFSLSNFSDGRREVPPEDIVKFFGEQTKKYMMEYPSGSPIMAYMHNYKMEEVATATSQLESYPEYGDISREYNAREFVRAWNGTIVPPGAISPGKETVQFTSSGDPEAPGGYASHGTCPPARALRDAVAEAGLPTPSGITWGYFALMYGYDPATDVKVYNDGNYPIMIIMWTEGSGPGMIIHAKIYRLVPA
;
A
#
# COMPACT_ATOMS: atom_id res chain seq x y z
N MET A 1 18.41 10.64 15.05
CA MET A 1 18.04 9.47 14.22
C MET A 1 17.73 8.34 15.19
N ALA A 2 16.58 7.67 15.06
CA ALA A 2 16.25 6.57 15.96
C ALA A 2 17.04 5.32 15.52
N GLU A 3 18.18 5.09 16.17
CA GLU A 3 18.99 3.88 15.96
C GLU A 3 18.21 2.68 16.51
N THR A 4 17.99 1.66 15.67
CA THR A 4 17.22 0.47 16.07
C THR A 4 18.17 -0.60 16.58
N GLN A 5 17.96 -1.04 17.83
CA GLN A 5 18.64 -2.20 18.39
C GLN A 5 18.12 -3.45 17.68
N VAL A 6 19.02 -4.16 16.98
CA VAL A 6 18.67 -5.37 16.21
C VAL A 6 19.29 -6.64 16.79
N VAL A 7 20.37 -6.51 17.58
CA VAL A 7 20.99 -7.62 18.31
C VAL A 7 20.90 -7.39 19.81
N ASP A 8 20.36 -8.36 20.54
CA ASP A 8 20.44 -8.38 22.00
C ASP A 8 21.79 -9.00 22.42
N LEU A 9 22.74 -8.15 22.80
CA LEU A 9 24.10 -8.58 23.18
C LEU A 9 24.11 -9.61 24.31
N THR A 10 23.08 -9.64 25.16
CA THR A 10 22.98 -10.60 26.26
C THR A 10 22.67 -12.03 25.80
N LYS A 11 22.14 -12.18 24.58
CA LYS A 11 21.75 -13.45 23.97
C LYS A 11 22.74 -13.94 22.92
N VAL A 12 23.81 -13.19 22.67
CA VAL A 12 24.86 -13.60 21.74
C VAL A 12 25.57 -14.83 22.27
N ARG A 13 25.86 -15.79 21.37
CA ARG A 13 26.53 -17.04 21.70
C ARG A 13 27.89 -16.76 22.35
N LYS A 14 28.14 -17.45 23.46
CA LYS A 14 29.42 -17.43 24.17
C LYS A 14 30.18 -18.72 23.87
N GLU A 15 31.48 -18.60 23.68
CA GLU A 15 32.39 -19.71 23.40
C GLU A 15 33.48 -19.80 24.47
N PRO A 16 34.10 -20.97 24.68
CA PRO A 16 35.26 -21.08 25.55
C PRO A 16 36.41 -20.20 25.06
N LEU A 17 36.96 -19.36 25.96
CA LEU A 17 38.06 -18.45 25.65
C LEU A 17 39.34 -19.21 25.22
N ILE A 18 39.52 -20.43 25.72
CA ILE A 18 40.68 -21.27 25.38
C ILE A 18 40.67 -21.68 23.90
N THR A 19 39.48 -21.89 23.32
CA THR A 19 39.34 -22.28 21.91
C THR A 19 39.24 -21.07 20.98
N HIS A 20 38.82 -19.91 21.49
CA HIS A 20 38.68 -18.65 20.74
C HIS A 20 39.32 -17.46 21.47
N PRO A 21 40.66 -17.44 21.68
CA PRO A 21 41.33 -16.33 22.35
C PRO A 21 41.34 -15.05 21.51
N ASP A 22 41.23 -15.18 20.19
CA ASP A 22 41.08 -14.10 19.21
C ASP A 22 39.85 -13.24 19.50
N TYR A 23 38.72 -13.85 19.88
CA TYR A 23 37.49 -13.11 20.22
C TYR A 23 37.67 -12.11 21.37
N LEU A 24 38.60 -12.35 22.29
CA LEU A 24 38.93 -11.38 23.33
C LEU A 24 39.55 -10.10 22.74
N ILE A 25 40.48 -10.26 21.80
CA ILE A 25 41.16 -9.14 21.14
C ILE A 25 40.15 -8.36 20.30
N GLU A 26 39.30 -9.07 19.57
CA GLU A 26 38.31 -8.44 18.70
C GLU A 26 37.25 -7.66 19.47
N ASN A 27 36.70 -8.24 20.55
CA ASN A 27 35.76 -7.51 21.42
C ASN A 27 36.41 -6.26 22.03
N LEU A 28 37.69 -6.31 22.43
CA LEU A 28 38.40 -5.14 22.93
C LEU A 28 38.59 -4.06 21.85
N GLN A 29 38.94 -4.46 20.63
CA GLN A 29 39.06 -3.55 19.47
C GLN A 29 37.72 -2.91 19.10
N GLU A 30 36.62 -3.65 19.27
CA GLU A 30 35.25 -3.20 19.05
C GLU A 30 34.67 -2.36 20.21
N GLY A 31 35.46 -2.09 21.26
CA GLY A 31 35.02 -1.33 22.43
C GLY A 31 34.08 -2.11 23.37
N GLN A 32 33.91 -3.41 23.15
CA GLN A 32 33.10 -4.32 23.98
C GLN A 32 33.88 -4.77 25.25
N ILE A 33 34.17 -3.80 26.13
CA ILE A 33 35.00 -3.99 27.33
C ILE A 33 34.33 -4.92 28.36
N ILE A 34 33.02 -4.80 28.56
CA ILE A 34 32.29 -5.64 29.55
C ILE A 34 32.32 -7.13 29.15
N PRO A 35 32.00 -7.52 27.90
CA PRO A 35 32.18 -8.89 27.43
C PRO A 35 33.61 -9.42 27.59
N ALA A 36 34.62 -8.59 27.33
CA ALA A 36 36.02 -8.98 27.50
C ALA A 36 36.39 -9.29 28.96
N ILE A 37 35.98 -8.43 29.91
CA ILE A 37 36.19 -8.66 31.35
C ILE A 37 35.45 -9.93 31.79
N TYR A 38 34.21 -10.11 31.35
CA TYR A 38 33.42 -11.31 31.64
C TYR A 38 34.13 -12.58 31.14
N GLY A 39 34.72 -12.54 29.94
CA GLY A 39 35.47 -13.65 29.38
C GLY A 39 36.70 -14.04 30.19
N LEU A 40 37.46 -13.06 30.68
CA LEU A 40 38.62 -13.30 31.54
C LEU A 40 38.23 -13.92 32.89
N LEU A 41 37.08 -13.54 33.45
CA LEU A 41 36.61 -14.03 34.75
C LEU A 41 35.94 -15.40 34.68
N THR A 42 35.24 -15.70 33.58
CA THR A 42 34.40 -16.91 33.47
C THR A 42 34.99 -17.98 32.56
N GLY A 43 36.01 -17.65 31.77
CA GLY A 43 36.55 -18.53 30.74
C GLY A 43 35.65 -18.66 29.50
N THR A 44 34.57 -17.87 29.39
CA THR A 44 33.65 -17.85 28.24
C THR A 44 33.53 -16.46 27.64
N ILE A 45 33.84 -16.30 26.36
CA ILE A 45 33.87 -15.01 25.65
C ILE A 45 32.72 -14.92 24.64
N MET A 46 32.18 -13.72 24.47
CA MET A 46 31.13 -13.45 23.49
C MET A 46 31.69 -13.54 22.06
N THR A 47 30.95 -14.16 21.14
CA THR A 47 31.29 -14.11 19.71
C THR A 47 31.22 -12.66 19.22
N PRO A 48 32.27 -12.11 18.58
CA PRO A 48 32.28 -10.74 18.06
C PRO A 48 31.10 -10.46 17.12
N ILE A 49 30.54 -9.25 17.17
CA ILE A 49 29.32 -8.94 16.43
C ILE A 49 29.56 -8.97 14.91
N LYS A 50 30.72 -8.50 14.44
CA LYS A 50 31.12 -8.55 13.02
C LYS A 50 31.20 -9.99 12.45
N ASP A 51 31.40 -10.98 13.31
CA ASP A 51 31.54 -12.38 12.89
C ASP A 51 30.19 -13.02 12.63
N ILE A 52 29.15 -12.54 13.30
CA ILE A 52 27.79 -13.06 13.20
C ILE A 52 26.82 -12.11 12.50
N THR A 53 27.26 -10.90 12.14
CA THR A 53 26.41 -9.88 11.50
C THR A 53 27.09 -9.13 10.35
N GLU A 54 26.28 -8.46 9.52
CA GLU A 54 26.69 -7.50 8.49
C GLU A 54 25.74 -6.29 8.51
N GLY A 55 26.30 -5.07 8.44
CA GLY A 55 25.50 -3.83 8.52
C GLY A 55 25.04 -3.45 9.94
N ILE A 56 25.60 -4.11 10.96
CA ILE A 56 25.31 -3.89 12.38
C ILE A 56 26.60 -3.46 13.07
N GLU A 57 26.54 -2.40 13.89
CA GLU A 57 27.67 -1.94 14.68
C GLU A 57 27.94 -2.88 15.87
N ALA A 58 29.12 -2.77 16.49
CA ALA A 58 29.53 -3.66 17.59
C ALA A 58 28.58 -3.65 18.80
N ASP A 59 27.80 -2.58 18.98
CA ASP A 59 26.80 -2.48 20.04
C ASP A 59 25.42 -3.06 19.66
N GLY A 60 25.30 -3.68 18.48
CA GLY A 60 24.11 -4.37 18.02
C GLY A 60 23.06 -3.45 17.37
N ARG A 61 23.40 -2.20 17.04
CA ARG A 61 22.50 -1.26 16.35
C ARG A 61 22.71 -1.27 14.84
N ALA A 62 21.59 -1.20 14.11
CA ALA A 62 21.62 -0.94 12.67
C ALA A 62 21.85 0.56 12.43
N GLN A 63 22.82 0.90 11.58
CA GLN A 63 23.16 2.29 11.24
C GLN A 63 23.39 2.44 9.71
N LYS A 64 23.61 3.68 9.27
CA LYS A 64 24.05 4.08 7.90
C LYS A 64 22.97 4.14 6.80
N PHE A 65 21.70 3.92 7.11
CA PHE A 65 20.61 4.17 6.19
C PHE A 65 19.35 4.68 6.91
N GLU A 66 18.48 5.36 6.17
CA GLU A 66 17.17 5.79 6.65
C GLU A 66 16.07 4.93 6.03
N GLY A 67 14.98 4.72 6.77
CA GLY A 67 13.79 4.01 6.29
C GLY A 67 13.70 2.55 6.73
N PRO A 68 12.71 1.80 6.18
CA PRO A 68 12.32 0.50 6.68
C PRO A 68 13.25 -0.59 6.14
N GLY A 69 14.48 -0.66 6.66
CA GLY A 69 15.42 -1.74 6.35
C GLY A 69 14.90 -3.12 6.71
N MET A 70 15.48 -4.15 6.10
CA MET A 70 15.08 -5.54 6.31
C MET A 70 16.22 -6.34 6.94
N ILE A 71 15.90 -7.13 7.96
CA ILE A 71 16.82 -8.11 8.54
C ILE A 71 16.68 -9.43 7.78
N THR A 72 17.79 -9.96 7.29
CA THR A 72 17.86 -11.26 6.60
C THR A 72 19.02 -12.11 7.13
N THR A 73 19.15 -13.34 6.63
CA THR A 73 20.27 -14.22 6.94
C THR A 73 21.03 -14.58 5.67
N LYS A 74 22.34 -14.33 5.64
CA LYS A 74 23.24 -14.70 4.54
C LYS A 74 24.46 -15.40 5.11
N GLU A 75 24.79 -16.60 4.61
CA GLU A 75 25.99 -17.34 5.03
C GLU A 75 26.13 -17.46 6.56
N ASN A 76 25.02 -17.75 7.25
CA ASN A 76 24.90 -17.83 8.71
C ASN A 76 25.13 -16.51 9.49
N LYS A 77 25.20 -15.36 8.80
CA LYS A 77 25.22 -14.04 9.42
C LYS A 77 23.85 -13.36 9.35
N LEU A 78 23.55 -12.57 10.37
CA LEU A 78 22.42 -11.65 10.38
C LEU A 78 22.80 -10.40 9.58
N VAL A 79 22.10 -10.12 8.49
CA VAL A 79 22.41 -8.99 7.61
C VAL A 79 21.28 -7.98 7.67
N VAL A 80 21.63 -6.71 7.88
CA VAL A 80 20.68 -5.61 7.73
C VAL A 80 20.81 -5.03 6.33
N GLN A 81 19.78 -5.23 5.52
CA GLN A 81 19.68 -4.67 4.18
C GLN A 81 19.02 -3.28 4.25
N PRO A 82 19.65 -2.25 3.66
CA PRO A 82 19.00 -0.95 3.51
C PRO A 82 17.74 -1.08 2.65
N PRO A 83 16.72 -0.22 2.84
CA PRO A 83 15.54 -0.25 2.01
C PRO A 83 15.87 0.09 0.56
N ALA A 84 15.15 -0.53 -0.38
CA ALA A 84 15.15 -0.08 -1.77
C ALA A 84 14.53 1.33 -1.89
N ASN A 85 14.80 2.04 -3.00
CA ASN A 85 14.21 3.35 -3.28
C ASN A 85 12.67 3.31 -3.27
N PHE A 86 12.10 2.19 -3.70
CA PHE A 86 10.67 1.96 -3.73
C PHE A 86 10.35 0.61 -3.11
N ILE A 87 9.46 0.60 -2.13
CA ILE A 87 8.91 -0.62 -1.56
C ILE A 87 7.39 -0.53 -1.65
N TRP A 88 6.78 -1.51 -2.31
CA TRP A 88 5.33 -1.63 -2.40
C TRP A 88 4.89 -3.04 -1.99
N ALA A 89 3.64 -3.16 -1.60
CA ALA A 89 3.02 -4.40 -1.15
C ALA A 89 1.54 -4.41 -1.55
N TYR A 90 0.83 -5.49 -1.28
CA TYR A 90 -0.60 -5.62 -1.57
C TYR A 90 -1.44 -5.47 -0.30
N LYS A 91 -2.48 -4.62 -0.37
CA LYS A 91 -3.50 -4.49 0.69
C LYS A 91 -4.26 -5.81 0.82
N THR A 92 -3.98 -6.57 1.87
CA THR A 92 -4.50 -7.94 2.02
C THR A 92 -5.44 -8.01 3.21
N PRO A 93 -6.63 -8.64 3.08
CA PRO A 93 -7.51 -8.85 4.22
C PRO A 93 -6.81 -9.64 5.34
N TYR A 94 -6.78 -9.08 6.54
CA TYR A 94 -6.12 -9.68 7.71
C TYR A 94 -7.13 -10.13 8.76
N THR A 95 -8.05 -9.22 9.12
CA THR A 95 -9.11 -9.49 10.12
C THR A 95 -10.47 -9.49 9.44
N TYR A 96 -11.33 -10.43 9.83
CA TYR A 96 -12.67 -10.60 9.29
C TYR A 96 -13.73 -10.51 10.38
N ALA A 97 -14.86 -9.88 10.07
CA ALA A 97 -16.11 -10.12 10.80
C ALA A 97 -16.87 -11.25 10.09
N VAL A 98 -17.23 -12.29 10.84
CA VAL A 98 -17.99 -13.45 10.36
C VAL A 98 -19.34 -13.48 11.03
N LYS A 99 -20.42 -13.56 10.24
CA LYS A 99 -21.77 -13.59 10.79
C LYS A 99 -22.03 -14.93 11.50
N THR A 100 -22.52 -14.85 12.73
CA THR A 100 -22.93 -15.99 13.54
C THR A 100 -24.44 -15.94 13.79
N LYS A 101 -24.98 -16.93 14.52
CA LYS A 101 -26.39 -16.95 14.93
C LYS A 101 -26.76 -15.78 15.84
N ASP A 102 -25.81 -15.37 16.69
CA ASP A 102 -26.06 -14.45 17.81
C ASP A 102 -25.33 -13.10 17.64
N GLY A 103 -24.75 -12.82 16.46
CA GLY A 103 -24.01 -11.60 16.19
C GLY A 103 -22.86 -11.82 15.20
N ILE A 104 -21.68 -11.30 15.52
CA ILE A 104 -20.47 -11.46 14.70
C ILE A 104 -19.29 -11.99 15.51
N ALA A 105 -18.48 -12.85 14.89
CA ALA A 105 -17.19 -13.27 15.39
C ALA A 105 -16.09 -12.50 14.64
N ILE A 106 -15.14 -11.93 15.37
CA ILE A 106 -13.95 -11.30 14.82
C ILE A 106 -12.86 -12.35 14.76
N ILE A 107 -12.41 -12.65 13.54
CA ILE A 107 -11.42 -13.68 13.26
C ILE A 107 -10.16 -13.02 12.73
N GLU A 108 -9.04 -13.33 13.36
CA GLU A 108 -7.69 -12.95 12.97
C GLU A 108 -6.83 -14.21 12.95
N ASN A 109 -6.07 -14.44 11.88
CA ASN A 109 -5.21 -15.63 11.75
C ASN A 109 -5.92 -16.97 12.06
N ASN A 110 -7.14 -17.13 11.55
CA ASN A 110 -8.02 -18.29 11.80
C ASN A 110 -8.41 -18.53 13.27
N LYS A 111 -8.23 -17.54 14.15
CA LYS A 111 -8.64 -17.60 15.55
C LYS A 111 -9.70 -16.54 15.83
N THR A 112 -10.73 -16.93 16.57
CA THR A 112 -11.71 -15.96 17.08
C THR A 112 -11.07 -15.17 18.21
N ILE A 113 -10.85 -13.88 17.99
CA ILE A 113 -10.29 -12.97 19.00
C ILE A 113 -11.38 -12.26 19.81
N LYS A 114 -12.59 -12.12 19.26
CA LYS A 114 -13.72 -11.45 19.91
C LYS A 114 -15.06 -11.91 19.32
N THR A 115 -16.11 -11.93 20.12
CA THR A 115 -17.49 -12.10 19.66
C THR A 115 -18.32 -10.90 20.11
N LEU A 116 -19.15 -10.37 19.23
CA LEU A 116 -19.98 -9.19 19.45
C LEU A 116 -21.44 -9.52 19.19
N LYS A 117 -22.32 -9.11 20.10
CA LYS A 117 -23.77 -9.13 19.90
C LYS A 117 -24.21 -8.01 18.94
N PRO A 118 -25.42 -8.07 18.34
CA PRO A 118 -25.86 -7.11 17.33
C PRO A 118 -25.83 -5.64 17.79
N ASP A 119 -26.15 -5.38 19.05
CA ASP A 119 -26.12 -4.07 19.70
C ASP A 119 -24.70 -3.53 19.91
N GLN A 120 -23.70 -4.41 19.91
CA GLN A 120 -22.29 -4.10 20.09
C GLN A 120 -21.54 -3.87 18.77
N ILE A 121 -22.22 -4.02 17.62
CA ILE A 121 -21.65 -3.82 16.28
C ILE A 121 -21.58 -2.31 15.99
N ASN A 122 -20.62 -1.62 16.59
CA ASN A 122 -20.34 -0.21 16.35
C ASN A 122 -18.83 -0.01 16.22
N ASN A 123 -18.40 0.72 15.18
CA ASN A 123 -17.01 1.15 14.97
C ASN A 123 -15.96 0.06 15.23
N ILE A 124 -16.14 -1.11 14.62
CA ILE A 124 -15.21 -2.25 14.78
C ILE A 124 -13.95 -2.13 13.91
N SER A 125 -13.88 -1.11 13.04
CA SER A 125 -12.82 -0.90 12.06
C SER A 125 -12.76 0.55 11.60
N GLU A 126 -11.56 1.01 11.22
CA GLU A 126 -11.34 2.28 10.53
C GLU A 126 -11.60 2.17 9.01
N TYR A 127 -11.56 0.98 8.43
CA TYR A 127 -11.77 0.72 7.00
C TYR A 127 -13.23 0.55 6.63
N VAL A 128 -14.06 0.09 7.58
CA VAL A 128 -15.47 -0.16 7.33
C VAL A 128 -16.30 0.57 8.38
N ASN A 129 -17.09 1.55 7.93
CA ASN A 129 -17.94 2.31 8.83
C ASN A 129 -19.07 1.43 9.42
N ALA A 130 -19.61 1.88 10.56
CA ALA A 130 -20.62 1.12 11.29
C ALA A 130 -21.91 0.88 10.48
N THR A 131 -22.31 1.82 9.62
CA THR A 131 -23.51 1.69 8.79
C THR A 131 -23.36 0.54 7.80
N LYS A 132 -22.24 0.49 7.07
CA LYS A 132 -21.94 -0.55 6.07
C LYS A 132 -21.89 -1.94 6.70
N ILE A 133 -21.31 -2.07 7.89
CA ILE A 133 -21.30 -3.37 8.60
C ILE A 133 -22.69 -3.76 9.07
N LYS A 134 -23.52 -2.82 9.53
CA LYS A 134 -24.90 -3.13 9.94
C LYS A 134 -25.77 -3.53 8.77
N GLU A 135 -25.60 -2.88 7.62
CA GLU A 135 -26.28 -3.25 6.37
C GLU A 135 -25.83 -4.62 5.90
N TRP A 136 -24.51 -4.86 5.80
CA TRP A 136 -23.96 -6.18 5.51
C TRP A 136 -24.49 -7.24 6.48
N TYR A 137 -24.52 -6.96 7.78
CA TYR A 137 -25.00 -7.89 8.79
C TYR A 137 -26.48 -8.25 8.60
N LYS A 138 -27.33 -7.34 8.11
CA LYS A 138 -28.75 -7.65 7.86
C LYS A 138 -28.91 -8.62 6.69
N GLU A 139 -28.16 -8.41 5.62
CA GLU A 139 -28.27 -9.18 4.37
C GLU A 139 -27.45 -10.48 4.37
N ALA A 140 -26.36 -10.53 5.13
CA ALA A 140 -25.44 -11.66 5.17
C ALA A 140 -26.11 -12.93 5.72
N LYS A 141 -25.63 -14.09 5.29
CA LYS A 141 -25.96 -15.40 5.84
C LYS A 141 -24.97 -15.78 6.94
N ILE A 142 -25.37 -16.72 7.81
CA ILE A 142 -24.45 -17.26 8.82
C ILE A 142 -23.26 -17.91 8.10
N GLY A 143 -22.05 -17.55 8.54
CA GLY A 143 -20.79 -17.99 7.92
C GLY A 143 -20.24 -17.03 6.87
N ASP A 144 -21.02 -16.05 6.40
CA ASP A 144 -20.51 -15.01 5.52
C ASP A 144 -19.48 -14.15 6.26
N LYS A 145 -18.48 -13.68 5.52
CA LYS A 145 -17.36 -12.89 6.04
C LYS A 145 -17.24 -11.55 5.31
N ILE A 146 -16.87 -10.52 6.05
CA ILE A 146 -16.45 -9.22 5.52
C ILE A 146 -15.08 -8.87 6.10
N PRO A 147 -14.11 -8.42 5.29
CA PRO A 147 -12.84 -7.93 5.80
C PRO A 147 -13.04 -6.62 6.55
N ILE A 148 -12.41 -6.49 7.71
CA ILE A 148 -12.49 -5.31 8.57
C ILE A 148 -11.12 -4.74 8.94
N ASP A 149 -10.03 -5.46 8.68
CA ASP A 149 -8.69 -4.91 8.83
C ASP A 149 -7.76 -5.50 7.76
N PHE A 150 -6.71 -4.76 7.43
CA PHE A 150 -5.85 -5.07 6.29
C PHE A 150 -4.38 -4.97 6.65
N SER A 151 -3.62 -5.99 6.24
CA SER A 151 -2.17 -6.05 6.30
C SER A 151 -1.56 -5.59 4.96
N LEU A 152 -0.24 -5.40 4.97
CA LEU A 152 0.56 -5.32 3.76
C LEU A 152 1.28 -6.66 3.56
N SER A 153 1.04 -7.33 2.44
CA SER A 153 1.67 -8.62 2.12
C SER A 153 2.29 -8.61 0.72
N ASN A 154 3.07 -9.63 0.37
CA ASN A 154 3.71 -9.77 -0.95
C ASN A 154 4.53 -8.53 -1.34
N PHE A 155 5.42 -8.11 -0.44
CA PHE A 155 6.29 -6.96 -0.66
C PHE A 155 7.25 -7.16 -1.83
N SER A 156 7.54 -6.08 -2.53
CA SER A 156 8.46 -6.05 -3.68
C SER A 156 9.90 -6.44 -3.36
N ASP A 157 10.30 -6.30 -2.10
CA ASP A 157 11.63 -6.68 -1.61
C ASP A 157 11.65 -8.03 -0.89
N GLY A 158 10.54 -8.78 -0.92
CA GLY A 158 10.44 -10.12 -0.35
C GLY A 158 10.31 -10.18 1.17
N ARG A 159 10.12 -9.04 1.86
CA ARG A 159 9.84 -9.07 3.30
C ARG A 159 8.50 -9.77 3.60
N ARG A 160 8.37 -10.25 4.82
CA ARG A 160 7.14 -10.90 5.31
C ARG A 160 6.00 -9.90 5.40
N GLU A 161 4.79 -10.45 5.45
CA GLU A 161 3.57 -9.71 5.74
C GLU A 161 3.72 -8.88 7.02
N VAL A 162 3.26 -7.63 6.95
CA VAL A 162 3.25 -6.69 8.07
C VAL A 162 1.80 -6.55 8.54
N PRO A 163 1.51 -6.94 9.79
CA PRO A 163 0.15 -6.88 10.32
C PRO A 163 -0.28 -5.42 10.57
N PRO A 164 -1.59 -5.14 10.64
CA PRO A 164 -2.13 -3.77 10.71
C PRO A 164 -1.50 -2.90 11.81
N GLU A 165 -1.25 -3.47 12.99
CA GLU A 165 -0.70 -2.79 14.16
C GLU A 165 0.74 -2.28 13.96
N ASP A 166 1.49 -2.89 13.05
CA ASP A 166 2.90 -2.56 12.78
C ASP A 166 3.09 -1.67 11.53
N ILE A 167 2.05 -1.46 10.71
CA ILE A 167 2.16 -0.65 9.47
C ILE A 167 2.64 0.77 9.78
N VAL A 168 2.01 1.44 10.75
CA VAL A 168 2.38 2.82 11.14
C VAL A 168 3.79 2.86 11.71
N LYS A 169 4.17 1.86 12.50
CA LYS A 169 5.48 1.76 13.11
C LYS A 169 6.59 1.63 12.06
N PHE A 170 6.37 0.85 11.02
CA PHE A 170 7.39 0.58 10.00
C PHE A 170 7.37 1.54 8.82
N PHE A 171 6.20 2.00 8.39
CA PHE A 171 6.03 2.79 7.16
C PHE A 171 5.40 4.16 7.39
N GLY A 172 4.92 4.45 8.60
CA GLY A 172 4.32 5.73 8.97
C GLY A 172 2.83 5.86 8.64
N GLU A 173 2.24 6.92 9.17
CA GLU A 173 0.80 7.23 9.03
C GLU A 173 0.36 7.47 7.59
N GLN A 174 1.24 8.04 6.75
CA GLN A 174 0.90 8.33 5.36
C GLN A 174 0.66 7.06 4.56
N THR A 175 1.42 5.99 4.80
CA THR A 175 1.21 4.70 4.16
C THR A 175 -0.12 4.09 4.57
N LYS A 176 -0.49 4.16 5.86
CA LYS A 176 -1.80 3.70 6.33
C LYS A 176 -2.95 4.49 5.69
N LYS A 177 -2.86 5.82 5.66
CA LYS A 177 -3.86 6.68 5.01
C LYS A 177 -4.00 6.37 3.52
N TYR A 178 -2.87 6.24 2.81
CA TYR A 178 -2.87 5.86 1.41
C TYR A 178 -3.55 4.50 1.20
N MET A 179 -3.19 3.49 1.99
CA MET A 179 -3.81 2.16 1.94
C MET A 179 -5.34 2.18 2.18
N MET A 180 -5.83 3.06 3.04
CA MET A 180 -7.27 3.20 3.30
C MET A 180 -8.07 3.68 2.09
N GLU A 181 -7.42 4.35 1.12
CA GLU A 181 -8.11 4.91 -0.04
C GLU A 181 -8.37 3.87 -1.16
N TYR A 182 -7.62 2.76 -1.21
CA TYR A 182 -7.67 1.80 -2.33
C TYR A 182 -8.33 0.48 -1.95
N PRO A 183 -9.02 -0.19 -2.89
CA PRO A 183 -9.69 -1.46 -2.61
C PRO A 183 -8.71 -2.57 -2.23
N SER A 184 -9.24 -3.57 -1.53
CA SER A 184 -8.50 -4.79 -1.21
C SER A 184 -7.90 -5.43 -2.46
N GLY A 185 -6.66 -5.90 -2.34
CA GLY A 185 -5.88 -6.46 -3.46
C GLY A 185 -5.13 -5.42 -4.29
N SER A 186 -5.26 -4.12 -3.98
CA SER A 186 -4.49 -3.08 -4.68
C SER A 186 -3.03 -3.04 -4.23
N PRO A 187 -2.09 -2.70 -5.14
CA PRO A 187 -0.72 -2.38 -4.75
C PRO A 187 -0.68 -1.05 -3.99
N ILE A 188 0.02 -1.02 -2.87
CA ILE A 188 0.20 0.11 -1.99
C ILE A 188 1.69 0.44 -1.95
N MET A 189 2.03 1.67 -2.35
CA MET A 189 3.39 2.17 -2.20
C MET A 189 3.66 2.45 -0.72
N ALA A 190 4.48 1.61 -0.10
CA ALA A 190 4.73 1.63 1.34
C ALA A 190 5.91 2.53 1.73
N TYR A 191 6.88 2.70 0.82
CA TYR A 191 8.04 3.56 1.03
C TYR A 191 8.58 4.07 -0.30
N MET A 192 8.97 5.36 -0.32
CA MET A 192 9.63 6.00 -1.45
C MET A 192 10.72 6.95 -0.94
N HIS A 193 11.92 6.86 -1.49
CA HIS A 193 13.06 7.68 -1.09
C HIS A 193 14.06 7.82 -2.25
N ASN A 194 14.81 8.92 -2.26
CA ASN A 194 15.82 9.24 -3.27
C ASN A 194 15.34 8.95 -4.69
N TYR A 195 14.30 9.68 -5.12
CA TYR A 195 13.77 9.56 -6.47
C TYR A 195 13.59 10.94 -7.11
N LYS A 196 13.55 10.94 -8.43
CA LYS A 196 13.15 12.07 -9.28
C LYS A 196 11.83 11.73 -9.96
N MET A 197 11.01 12.76 -10.16
CA MET A 197 9.80 12.66 -10.97
C MET A 197 10.12 13.12 -12.40
N GLU A 198 10.01 12.20 -13.36
CA GLU A 198 10.14 12.51 -14.78
C GLU A 198 8.75 12.57 -15.40
N GLU A 199 8.34 13.71 -15.95
CA GLU A 199 7.09 13.80 -16.71
C GLU A 199 7.26 13.01 -18.01
N VAL A 200 6.39 12.03 -18.24
CA VAL A 200 6.46 11.14 -19.42
C VAL A 200 5.25 11.24 -20.33
N ALA A 201 4.15 11.82 -19.86
CA ALA A 201 2.94 12.04 -20.66
C ALA A 201 2.04 13.14 -20.08
N THR A 202 1.32 13.83 -20.96
CA THR A 202 0.28 14.80 -20.62
C THR A 202 -0.86 14.73 -21.63
N ALA A 203 -2.09 14.51 -21.16
CA ALA A 203 -3.26 14.55 -22.01
C ALA A 203 -4.37 15.42 -21.40
N THR A 204 -5.25 15.90 -22.28
CA THR A 204 -6.40 16.72 -21.89
C THR A 204 -7.68 16.26 -22.60
N SER A 205 -8.82 16.50 -21.96
CA SER A 205 -10.15 16.32 -22.55
C SER A 205 -11.08 17.42 -22.02
N GLN A 206 -12.21 17.62 -22.68
CA GLN A 206 -13.26 18.55 -22.25
C GLN A 206 -14.53 17.81 -21.84
N LEU A 207 -15.27 18.33 -20.85
CA LEU A 207 -16.52 17.73 -20.37
C LEU A 207 -17.62 17.73 -21.45
N GLU A 208 -17.77 18.85 -22.17
CA GLU A 208 -18.84 19.11 -23.15
C GLU A 208 -20.25 19.12 -22.53
N SER A 209 -21.28 19.48 -23.30
CA SER A 209 -22.67 19.59 -22.80
C SER A 209 -23.51 18.44 -23.32
N TYR A 210 -24.21 17.77 -22.41
CA TYR A 210 -25.23 16.76 -22.69
C TYR A 210 -26.36 16.94 -21.65
N PRO A 211 -27.21 17.97 -21.83
CA PRO A 211 -28.21 18.35 -20.84
C PRO A 211 -29.22 17.23 -20.53
N GLU A 212 -29.48 16.34 -21.49
CA GLU A 212 -30.33 15.16 -21.35
C GLU A 212 -29.89 14.23 -20.21
N TYR A 213 -28.60 14.25 -19.85
CA TYR A 213 -28.01 13.47 -18.77
C TYR A 213 -27.66 14.30 -17.52
N GLY A 214 -27.97 15.61 -17.55
CA GLY A 214 -27.77 16.57 -16.47
C GLY A 214 -26.33 17.05 -16.34
N ASP A 215 -26.03 18.23 -16.88
CA ASP A 215 -24.66 18.77 -16.92
C ASP A 215 -24.03 18.98 -15.52
N ILE A 216 -24.85 19.28 -14.49
CA ILE A 216 -24.37 19.39 -13.09
C ILE A 216 -23.89 18.03 -12.57
N SER A 217 -24.68 16.98 -12.76
CA SER A 217 -24.31 15.60 -12.36
C SER A 217 -23.08 15.12 -13.13
N ARG A 218 -22.98 15.48 -14.41
CA ARG A 218 -21.84 15.16 -15.26
C ARG A 218 -20.56 15.84 -14.79
N GLU A 219 -20.64 17.13 -14.46
CA GLU A 219 -19.49 17.85 -13.91
C GLU A 219 -19.05 17.25 -12.57
N TYR A 220 -19.99 16.95 -11.67
CA TYR A 220 -19.70 16.29 -10.41
C TYR A 220 -18.95 14.97 -10.63
N ASN A 221 -19.51 14.08 -11.45
CA ASN A 221 -18.89 12.78 -11.75
C ASN A 221 -17.52 12.90 -12.40
N ALA A 222 -17.30 13.90 -13.26
CA ALA A 222 -15.99 14.15 -13.86
C ALA A 222 -14.95 14.55 -12.80
N ARG A 223 -15.32 15.40 -11.84
CA ARG A 223 -14.45 15.79 -10.71
C ARG A 223 -14.19 14.61 -9.77
N GLU A 224 -15.20 13.78 -9.52
CA GLU A 224 -15.04 12.57 -8.71
C GLU A 224 -14.08 11.58 -9.39
N PHE A 225 -14.19 11.36 -10.72
CA PHE A 225 -13.23 10.52 -11.45
C PHE A 225 -11.80 11.03 -11.28
N VAL A 226 -11.60 12.33 -11.48
CA VAL A 226 -10.30 12.98 -11.29
C VAL A 226 -9.80 12.76 -9.86
N ARG A 227 -10.66 12.91 -8.85
CA ARG A 227 -10.31 12.66 -7.44
C ARG A 227 -9.95 11.19 -7.19
N ALA A 228 -10.63 10.25 -7.84
CA ALA A 228 -10.38 8.81 -7.69
C ALA A 228 -9.00 8.42 -8.22
N TRP A 229 -8.51 9.07 -9.27
CA TRP A 229 -7.26 8.71 -9.93
C TRP A 229 -6.07 9.59 -9.52
N ASN A 230 -6.31 10.82 -9.06
CA ASN A 230 -5.24 11.73 -8.68
C ASN A 230 -4.38 11.21 -7.52
N GLY A 231 -3.07 11.10 -7.74
CA GLY A 231 -2.09 10.58 -6.79
C GLY A 231 -1.99 9.04 -6.78
N THR A 232 -2.61 8.34 -7.74
CA THR A 232 -2.49 6.89 -7.85
C THR A 232 -1.08 6.52 -8.31
N ILE A 233 -0.42 5.61 -7.59
CA ILE A 233 0.90 5.10 -7.93
C ILE A 233 0.73 3.67 -8.41
N VAL A 234 1.23 3.35 -9.60
CA VAL A 234 1.20 1.99 -10.16
C VAL A 234 2.61 1.44 -10.19
N PRO A 235 2.97 0.50 -9.30
CA PRO A 235 4.32 -0.07 -9.29
C PRO A 235 4.63 -0.91 -10.54
N PRO A 236 5.92 -1.18 -10.82
CA PRO A 236 6.35 -2.06 -11.91
C PRO A 236 5.70 -3.43 -11.84
N GLY A 237 5.19 -3.91 -12.97
CA GLY A 237 4.55 -5.23 -13.09
C GLY A 237 3.24 -5.37 -12.31
N ALA A 238 2.70 -4.27 -11.76
CA ALA A 238 1.47 -4.28 -10.98
C ALA A 238 0.32 -3.58 -11.73
N ILE A 239 -0.89 -3.89 -11.30
CA ILE A 239 -2.14 -3.31 -11.78
C ILE A 239 -2.82 -2.58 -10.62
N SER A 240 -3.19 -1.31 -10.81
CA SER A 240 -3.85 -0.51 -9.77
C SER A 240 -5.17 0.06 -10.25
N PRO A 241 -6.23 0.00 -9.43
CA PRO A 241 -7.40 0.83 -9.59
C PRO A 241 -7.15 2.24 -9.01
N GLY A 242 -8.15 3.11 -9.15
CA GLY A 242 -8.27 4.34 -8.36
C GLY A 242 -8.80 4.09 -6.95
N LYS A 243 -9.19 5.17 -6.27
CA LYS A 243 -9.60 5.17 -4.85
C LYS A 243 -11.04 4.69 -4.66
N GLU A 244 -11.26 3.68 -3.81
CA GLU A 244 -12.58 3.13 -3.45
C GLU A 244 -13.43 4.06 -2.56
N THR A 245 -12.81 5.12 -2.02
CA THR A 245 -13.49 6.12 -1.17
C THR A 245 -14.26 7.17 -1.98
N VAL A 246 -14.15 7.13 -3.30
CA VAL A 246 -14.87 8.04 -4.21
C VAL A 246 -16.18 7.42 -4.66
N GLN A 247 -17.22 8.23 -4.74
CA GLN A 247 -18.55 7.80 -5.16
C GLN A 247 -19.04 8.67 -6.32
N PHE A 248 -19.84 8.07 -7.17
CA PHE A 248 -20.43 8.73 -8.32
C PHE A 248 -21.94 8.85 -8.13
N THR A 249 -22.53 9.87 -8.74
CA THR A 249 -23.98 9.99 -8.84
C THR A 249 -24.49 9.30 -10.10
N SER A 250 -25.73 8.84 -10.05
CA SER A 250 -26.43 8.21 -11.16
C SER A 250 -27.29 9.23 -11.92
N SER A 251 -27.22 9.18 -13.24
CA SER A 251 -28.15 9.83 -14.17
C SER A 251 -28.98 8.75 -14.89
N GLY A 252 -30.25 9.04 -15.16
CA GLY A 252 -31.12 8.10 -15.87
C GLY A 252 -30.68 7.93 -17.32
N ASP A 253 -30.54 6.68 -17.75
CA ASP A 253 -30.09 6.31 -19.09
C ASP A 253 -30.77 4.99 -19.51
N PRO A 254 -31.75 5.03 -20.42
CA PRO A 254 -32.44 3.82 -20.89
C PRO A 254 -31.54 2.82 -21.60
N GLU A 255 -30.39 3.24 -22.11
CA GLU A 255 -29.43 2.38 -22.81
C GLU A 255 -28.45 1.70 -21.83
N ALA A 256 -28.33 2.25 -20.62
CA ALA A 256 -27.48 1.68 -19.59
C ALA A 256 -28.09 0.39 -19.00
N PRO A 257 -27.28 -0.66 -18.74
CA PRO A 257 -27.72 -1.81 -17.97
C PRO A 257 -28.25 -1.37 -16.59
N GLY A 258 -29.54 -1.58 -16.36
CA GLY A 258 -30.21 -1.15 -15.12
C GLY A 258 -30.87 0.24 -15.16
N GLY A 259 -30.81 0.94 -16.31
CA GLY A 259 -31.51 2.20 -16.55
C GLY A 259 -30.82 3.46 -16.03
N TYR A 260 -29.58 3.33 -15.53
CA TYR A 260 -28.81 4.43 -14.94
C TYR A 260 -27.31 4.30 -15.24
N ALA A 261 -26.64 5.45 -15.38
CA ALA A 261 -25.19 5.53 -15.58
C ALA A 261 -24.58 6.75 -14.87
N SER A 262 -23.30 6.65 -14.53
CA SER A 262 -22.52 7.79 -14.03
C SER A 262 -21.96 8.62 -15.19
N HIS A 263 -22.85 9.33 -15.90
CA HIS A 263 -22.45 10.20 -17.01
C HIS A 263 -21.47 11.30 -16.54
N GLY A 264 -20.62 11.76 -17.45
CA GLY A 264 -19.53 12.71 -17.15
C GLY A 264 -18.17 12.04 -16.89
N THR A 265 -18.12 10.71 -16.76
CA THR A 265 -16.89 9.93 -16.55
C THR A 265 -16.11 9.60 -17.82
N CYS A 266 -16.74 9.66 -18.99
CA CYS A 266 -16.05 9.40 -20.27
C CYS A 266 -14.94 10.44 -20.58
N PRO A 267 -15.16 11.76 -20.43
CA PRO A 267 -14.11 12.76 -20.63
C PRO A 267 -12.84 12.55 -19.77
N PRO A 268 -12.92 12.37 -18.43
CA PRO A 268 -11.71 12.10 -17.65
C PRO A 268 -11.12 10.72 -17.96
N ALA A 269 -11.93 9.71 -18.32
CA ALA A 269 -11.42 8.42 -18.78
C ALA A 269 -10.61 8.55 -20.10
N ARG A 270 -11.01 9.43 -21.03
CA ARG A 270 -10.22 9.75 -22.23
C ARG A 270 -8.89 10.39 -21.87
N ALA A 271 -8.90 11.42 -21.01
CA ALA A 271 -7.67 12.06 -20.56
C ALA A 271 -6.72 11.05 -19.89
N LEU A 272 -7.22 10.18 -19.02
CA LEU A 272 -6.42 9.11 -18.41
C LEU A 272 -5.87 8.14 -19.47
N ARG A 273 -6.72 7.60 -20.35
CA ARG A 273 -6.32 6.67 -21.42
C ARG A 273 -5.23 7.26 -22.30
N ASP A 274 -5.41 8.51 -22.73
CA ASP A 274 -4.50 9.17 -23.67
C ASP A 274 -3.15 9.44 -23.01
N ALA A 275 -3.13 9.86 -21.73
CA ALA A 275 -1.88 10.00 -20.97
C ALA A 275 -1.19 8.64 -20.73
N VAL A 276 -1.96 7.59 -20.42
CA VAL A 276 -1.44 6.21 -20.26
C VAL A 276 -0.81 5.72 -21.56
N ALA A 277 -1.49 5.92 -22.68
CA ALA A 277 -0.99 5.52 -24.00
C ALA A 277 0.25 6.31 -24.43
N GLU A 278 0.27 7.63 -24.21
CA GLU A 278 1.44 8.47 -24.48
C GLU A 278 2.66 8.07 -23.62
N ALA A 279 2.43 7.63 -22.37
CA ALA A 279 3.47 7.09 -21.51
C ALA A 279 4.01 5.72 -21.98
N GLY A 280 3.44 5.15 -23.05
CA GLY A 280 3.82 3.87 -23.63
C GLY A 280 3.23 2.65 -22.91
N LEU A 281 2.19 2.85 -22.10
CA LEU A 281 1.58 1.80 -21.28
C LEU A 281 0.34 1.19 -21.98
N PRO A 282 -0.05 -0.05 -21.61
CA PRO A 282 -1.25 -0.68 -22.14
C PRO A 282 -2.53 0.10 -21.82
N THR A 283 -3.54 -0.02 -22.70
CA THR A 283 -4.85 0.61 -22.48
C THR A 283 -5.46 0.16 -21.15
N PRO A 284 -5.96 1.08 -20.30
CA PRO A 284 -6.57 0.71 -19.03
C PRO A 284 -7.78 -0.22 -19.21
N SER A 285 -7.93 -1.20 -18.31
CA SER A 285 -9.12 -2.07 -18.35
C SER A 285 -10.39 -1.26 -18.09
N GLY A 286 -11.50 -1.61 -18.74
CA GLY A 286 -12.76 -0.87 -18.62
C GLY A 286 -12.82 0.44 -19.41
N ILE A 287 -11.74 0.81 -20.11
CA ILE A 287 -11.69 1.98 -20.99
C ILE A 287 -11.44 1.56 -22.45
N THR A 288 -12.19 2.14 -23.38
CA THR A 288 -12.07 1.94 -24.82
C THR A 288 -11.45 3.15 -25.52
N TRP A 289 -11.04 2.97 -26.78
CA TRP A 289 -10.55 4.06 -27.65
C TRP A 289 -11.68 4.91 -28.27
N GLY A 290 -12.93 4.57 -28.02
CA GLY A 290 -14.08 5.34 -28.48
C GLY A 290 -14.22 6.69 -27.79
N TYR A 291 -15.14 7.50 -28.30
CA TYR A 291 -15.54 8.73 -27.64
C TYR A 291 -16.25 8.45 -26.30
N PHE A 292 -17.15 7.45 -26.29
CA PHE A 292 -17.72 6.87 -25.08
C PHE A 292 -16.72 5.87 -24.48
N ALA A 293 -15.72 6.43 -23.78
CA ALA A 293 -14.54 5.70 -23.39
C ALA A 293 -14.81 4.70 -22.25
N LEU A 294 -15.65 5.03 -21.26
CA LEU A 294 -15.91 4.14 -20.14
C LEU A 294 -16.96 3.07 -20.51
N MET A 295 -16.63 1.80 -20.28
CA MET A 295 -17.54 0.68 -20.54
C MET A 295 -18.68 0.62 -19.51
N TYR A 296 -19.89 0.31 -19.95
CA TYR A 296 -20.99 0.02 -19.02
C TYR A 296 -20.67 -1.17 -18.12
N GLY A 297 -21.14 -1.10 -16.87
CA GLY A 297 -20.90 -2.13 -15.86
C GLY A 297 -19.53 -2.07 -15.18
N TYR A 298 -18.69 -1.09 -15.53
CA TYR A 298 -17.43 -0.83 -14.85
C TYR A 298 -17.57 0.36 -13.91
N ASP A 299 -17.25 0.16 -12.63
CA ASP A 299 -17.05 1.26 -11.69
C ASP A 299 -15.83 2.12 -12.12
N PRO A 300 -16.00 3.45 -12.30
CA PRO A 300 -14.93 4.29 -12.83
C PRO A 300 -13.70 4.41 -11.91
N ALA A 301 -13.83 4.09 -10.62
CA ALA A 301 -12.73 4.13 -9.67
C ALA A 301 -12.10 2.75 -9.44
N THR A 302 -12.91 1.70 -9.28
CA THR A 302 -12.46 0.41 -8.75
C THR A 302 -12.36 -0.72 -9.78
N ASP A 303 -13.16 -0.68 -10.85
CA ASP A 303 -13.08 -1.69 -11.93
C ASP A 303 -12.17 -1.26 -13.08
N VAL A 304 -12.04 0.06 -13.29
CA VAL A 304 -11.01 0.60 -14.17
C VAL A 304 -9.64 0.39 -13.53
N LYS A 305 -8.68 -0.13 -14.31
CA LYS A 305 -7.34 -0.43 -13.81
C LYS A 305 -6.26 -0.05 -14.81
N VAL A 306 -5.19 0.54 -14.30
CA VAL A 306 -3.98 0.85 -15.06
C VAL A 306 -2.93 -0.21 -14.73
N TYR A 307 -2.38 -0.83 -15.78
CA TYR A 307 -1.27 -1.77 -15.66
C TYR A 307 0.04 -1.08 -16.04
N ASN A 308 1.08 -1.25 -15.23
CA ASN A 308 2.41 -0.73 -15.52
C ASN A 308 3.34 -1.90 -15.88
N ASP A 309 3.58 -2.08 -17.18
CA ASP A 309 4.55 -3.05 -17.71
C ASP A 309 5.98 -2.47 -17.80
N GLY A 310 6.17 -1.23 -17.37
CA GLY A 310 7.47 -0.59 -17.27
C GLY A 310 8.28 -1.02 -16.04
N ASN A 311 9.54 -0.59 -16.01
CA ASN A 311 10.49 -0.94 -14.94
C ASN A 311 10.46 -0.03 -13.70
N TYR A 312 9.75 1.09 -13.78
CA TYR A 312 9.70 2.11 -12.73
C TYR A 312 8.26 2.38 -12.30
N PRO A 313 7.99 2.66 -11.02
CA PRO A 313 6.66 3.08 -10.61
C PRO A 313 6.23 4.32 -11.40
N ILE A 314 4.95 4.40 -11.72
CA ILE A 314 4.35 5.59 -12.30
C ILE A 314 3.41 6.25 -11.30
N MET A 315 3.25 7.56 -11.38
CA MET A 315 2.28 8.33 -10.61
C MET A 315 1.34 9.07 -11.57
N ILE A 316 0.05 8.83 -11.41
CA ILE A 316 -1.02 9.45 -12.17
C ILE A 316 -1.49 10.69 -11.42
N ILE A 317 -1.39 11.85 -12.06
CA ILE A 317 -1.88 13.13 -11.55
C ILE A 317 -3.00 13.61 -12.46
N MET A 318 -4.15 13.92 -11.87
CA MET A 318 -5.30 14.44 -12.61
C MET A 318 -5.86 15.66 -11.90
N TRP A 319 -6.31 16.65 -12.67
CA TRP A 319 -7.00 17.83 -12.15
C TRP A 319 -7.97 18.40 -13.19
N THR A 320 -8.80 19.35 -12.76
CA THR A 320 -9.78 20.03 -13.61
C THR A 320 -9.57 21.54 -13.56
N GLU A 321 -9.83 22.22 -14.66
CA GLU A 321 -9.84 23.68 -14.77
C GLU A 321 -11.18 24.16 -15.33
N GLY A 322 -11.71 25.25 -14.76
CA GLY A 322 -13.04 25.77 -15.13
C GLY A 322 -14.20 25.00 -14.50
N SER A 323 -15.39 25.17 -15.08
CA SER A 323 -16.65 24.59 -14.62
C SER A 323 -17.64 24.39 -15.78
N GLY A 324 -18.72 23.65 -15.50
CA GLY A 324 -19.76 23.31 -16.45
C GLY A 324 -19.24 22.53 -17.68
N PRO A 325 -19.99 22.55 -18.79
CA PRO A 325 -19.59 21.94 -20.05
C PRO A 325 -18.22 22.39 -20.62
N GLY A 326 -17.76 23.57 -20.21
CA GLY A 326 -16.45 24.13 -20.59
C GLY A 326 -15.28 23.59 -19.77
N MET A 327 -15.53 22.77 -18.74
CA MET A 327 -14.49 22.26 -17.86
C MET A 327 -13.46 21.43 -18.63
N ILE A 328 -12.19 21.79 -18.48
CA ILE A 328 -11.04 21.08 -19.02
C ILE A 328 -10.56 20.09 -17.96
N ILE A 329 -10.28 18.87 -18.39
CA ILE A 329 -9.76 17.79 -17.56
C ILE A 329 -8.36 17.47 -18.05
N HIS A 330 -7.42 17.42 -17.11
CA HIS A 330 -6.02 17.17 -17.37
C HIS A 330 -5.58 15.87 -16.71
N ALA A 331 -4.70 15.14 -17.37
CA ALA A 331 -4.02 13.97 -16.85
C ALA A 331 -2.53 14.04 -17.18
N LYS A 332 -1.70 13.68 -16.20
CA LYS A 332 -0.24 13.59 -16.31
C LYS A 332 0.24 12.27 -15.73
N ILE A 333 1.29 11.73 -16.34
CA ILE A 333 2.01 10.58 -15.80
C ILE A 333 3.44 11.00 -15.52
N TYR A 334 3.85 10.77 -14.27
CA TYR A 334 5.24 10.85 -13.85
C TYR A 334 5.81 9.46 -13.69
N ARG A 335 7.03 9.24 -14.18
CA ARG A 335 7.84 8.09 -13.84
C ARG A 335 8.69 8.42 -12.62
N LEU A 336 8.72 7.52 -11.63
CA LEU A 336 9.51 7.67 -10.42
C LEU A 336 10.82 6.90 -10.58
N VAL A 337 11.91 7.62 -10.84
CA VAL A 337 13.23 7.04 -11.13
C VAL A 337 14.16 7.25 -9.93
N PRO A 338 14.94 6.24 -9.48
CA PRO A 338 15.95 6.43 -8.45
C PRO A 338 16.90 7.59 -8.81
N ALA A 339 17.18 8.45 -7.83
CA ALA A 339 17.86 9.74 -8.02
C ALA A 339 19.38 9.63 -8.22
#